data_AF-A0AA35X299-F1
#
_entry.id   AF-A0AA35X299-F1
#
_cell.length_a   1.000
_cell.length_b   1.000
_cell.length_c   1.000
_cell.angle_alpha   90.00
_cell.angle_beta   90.00
_cell.angle_gamma   90.00
#
_symmetry.space_group_name_H-M   'P 1'
#
loop_
_entity.id
_entity.type
_entity.pdbx_description
1 polymer ?
#
loop_
_entity_poly.entity_id
_entity_poly.type
_entity_poly.pdbx_seq_one_letter_code
_entity_poly.pdbx_strand_id
1 'polypeptide(L)'
;MGLVGQSSSYGTRPNESGGRETNSVSVPERFMDEITCEIMVLPMLLPSGHFVDRSTLDKLHTTDCVYGRPPSDPFTEVSQYSYEQTE
;
A
#
# COMPACT_ATOMS: atom_id res chain seq x y z
N MET A 1 -73.00 -14.46 5.65
CA MET A 1 -72.02 -13.40 5.32
C MET A 1 -70.82 -14.09 4.72
N GLY A 2 -70.69 -14.06 3.39
CA GLY A 2 -69.48 -14.52 2.71
C GLY A 2 -68.50 -13.37 2.53
N LEU A 3 -67.21 -13.70 2.39
CA LEU A 3 -66.32 -13.18 1.34
C LEU A 3 -65.03 -14.02 1.34
N VAL A 4 -64.68 -14.52 0.16
CA VAL A 4 -63.45 -15.20 -0.19
C VAL A 4 -62.34 -14.16 -0.31
N GLY A 5 -61.19 -14.39 0.34
CA GLY A 5 -59.96 -13.60 0.19
C GLY A 5 -58.86 -14.47 -0.39
N GLN A 6 -58.47 -14.17 -1.62
CA GLN A 6 -57.62 -14.96 -2.50
C GLN A 6 -56.16 -15.05 -2.04
N SER A 7 -55.55 -16.19 -2.39
CA SER A 7 -54.11 -16.44 -2.43
C SER A 7 -53.35 -15.35 -3.18
N SER A 8 -52.30 -14.78 -2.58
CA SER A 8 -51.27 -14.05 -3.30
C SER A 8 -49.95 -14.80 -3.17
N SER A 9 -49.69 -15.66 -4.15
CA SER A 9 -48.39 -16.29 -4.39
C SER A 9 -47.45 -15.23 -4.98
N TYR A 10 -46.61 -14.62 -4.14
CA TYR A 10 -45.50 -13.81 -4.64
C TYR A 10 -44.51 -14.75 -5.33
N GLY A 11 -44.32 -14.52 -6.62
CA GLY A 11 -43.71 -15.46 -7.55
C GLY A 11 -42.27 -15.82 -7.24
N THR A 12 -41.92 -17.05 -7.60
CA THR A 12 -40.54 -17.44 -7.86
C THR A 12 -40.04 -16.68 -9.08
N ARG A 13 -38.84 -16.08 -8.97
CA ARG A 13 -37.67 -16.19 -9.90
C ARG A 13 -36.80 -14.91 -9.86
N PRO A 14 -35.51 -14.97 -10.26
CA PRO A 14 -34.49 -16.00 -10.04
C PRO A 14 -33.14 -15.36 -9.59
N ASN A 15 -32.15 -16.24 -9.35
CA ASN A 15 -30.71 -15.94 -9.28
C ASN A 15 -30.12 -15.60 -7.89
N GLU A 16 -29.97 -16.63 -7.07
CA GLU A 16 -28.96 -16.70 -6.00
C GLU A 16 -27.55 -16.85 -6.60
N SER A 17 -27.14 -15.85 -7.37
CA SER A 17 -25.73 -15.55 -7.56
C SER A 17 -25.50 -14.23 -6.86
N GLY A 18 -25.65 -14.24 -5.52
CA GLY A 18 -25.14 -13.19 -4.66
C GLY A 18 -23.62 -13.19 -4.81
N GLY A 19 -23.14 -12.63 -5.94
CA GLY A 19 -21.77 -12.18 -6.06
C GLY A 19 -21.59 -11.23 -4.90
N ARG A 20 -20.94 -11.72 -3.86
CA ARG A 20 -20.51 -10.90 -2.75
C ARG A 20 -19.61 -9.87 -3.42
N GLU A 21 -20.14 -8.68 -3.64
CA GLU A 21 -19.38 -7.55 -4.10
C GLU A 21 -18.43 -7.28 -2.95
N THR A 22 -17.30 -7.98 -2.98
CA THR A 22 -16.15 -7.64 -2.15
C THR A 22 -15.76 -6.29 -2.71
N ASN A 23 -16.36 -5.24 -2.15
CA ASN A 23 -15.97 -3.87 -2.34
C ASN A 23 -14.57 -3.78 -1.71
N SER A 24 -13.60 -4.33 -2.43
CA SER A 24 -12.21 -4.35 -2.05
C SER A 24 -11.76 -2.93 -2.23
N VAL A 25 -11.80 -2.17 -1.13
CA VAL A 25 -11.15 -0.88 -1.03
C VAL A 25 -9.69 -1.14 -1.36
N SER A 26 -9.29 -0.83 -2.60
CA SER A 26 -7.91 -0.90 -3.03
C SER A 26 -7.16 0.25 -2.39
N VAL A 27 -6.02 -0.05 -1.78
CA VAL A 27 -5.14 0.98 -1.24
C VAL A 27 -4.48 1.69 -2.43
N PRO A 28 -4.56 3.03 -2.52
CA PRO A 28 -3.87 3.76 -3.58
C PRO A 28 -2.36 3.56 -3.51
N GLU A 29 -1.73 3.42 -4.68
CA GLU A 29 -0.30 3.14 -4.84
C GLU A 29 0.62 4.16 -4.14
N ARG A 30 0.21 5.44 -4.08
CA ARG A 30 0.93 6.51 -3.37
C ARG A 30 1.11 6.29 -1.86
N PHE A 31 0.43 5.30 -1.28
CA PHE A 31 0.59 4.91 0.12
C PHE A 31 1.40 3.62 0.27
N MET A 32 1.81 3.01 -0.84
CA MET A 32 2.70 1.85 -0.84
C MET A 32 4.15 2.30 -0.96
N ASP A 33 5.01 1.62 -0.24
CA ASP A 33 6.45 1.74 -0.35
C ASP A 33 6.88 1.12 -1.70
N GLU A 34 7.54 1.89 -2.56
CA GLU A 34 7.92 1.46 -3.90
C GLU A 34 8.97 0.32 -3.91
N ILE A 35 9.62 0.04 -2.79
CA ILE A 35 10.65 -1.00 -2.66
C ILE A 35 10.03 -2.30 -2.14
N THR A 36 9.14 -2.21 -1.16
CA THR A 36 8.55 -3.40 -0.51
C THR A 36 7.14 -3.74 -1.00
N CYS A 37 6.48 -2.82 -1.70
CA CYS A 37 5.07 -2.90 -2.08
C CYS A 37 4.11 -3.07 -0.89
N GLU A 38 4.54 -2.70 0.31
CA GLU A 38 3.73 -2.70 1.53
C GLU A 38 3.22 -1.29 1.85
N ILE A 39 2.17 -1.20 2.66
CA ILE A 39 1.65 0.12 3.08
C ILE A 39 2.68 0.82 3.97
N MET A 40 3.05 2.04 3.62
CA MET A 40 3.94 2.87 4.43
C MET A 40 3.25 3.26 5.75
N VAL A 41 3.94 3.05 6.87
CA VAL A 41 3.48 3.50 8.20
C VAL A 41 4.09 4.86 8.52
N LEU A 42 5.38 5.04 8.17
CA LEU A 42 6.13 6.27 8.35
C LEU A 42 6.84 6.65 7.04
N PRO A 43 6.12 7.26 6.08
CA PRO A 43 6.69 7.63 4.79
C PRO A 43 7.74 8.75 4.96
N MET A 44 8.92 8.52 4.39
CA MET A 44 10.03 9.46 4.33
C MET A 44 10.17 9.96 2.89
N LEU A 45 10.16 11.28 2.70
CA LEU A 45 10.45 11.88 1.40
C LEU A 45 11.95 11.95 1.19
N LEU A 46 12.43 11.27 0.16
CA LEU A 46 13.83 11.31 -0.25
C LEU A 46 14.14 12.53 -1.12
N PRO A 47 15.42 12.96 -1.24
CA PRO A 47 15.83 14.04 -2.14
C PRO A 47 15.45 13.80 -3.61
N SER A 48 15.39 12.52 -4.04
CA SER A 48 14.89 12.12 -5.36
C SER A 48 13.41 12.43 -5.61
N GLY A 49 12.64 12.71 -4.56
CA GLY A 49 11.19 12.94 -4.62
C GLY A 49 10.34 11.70 -4.36
N HIS A 50 10.94 10.53 -4.14
CA HIS A 50 10.23 9.30 -3.81
C HIS A 50 9.88 9.20 -2.32
N PHE A 51 8.78 8.52 -2.03
CA PHE A 51 8.39 8.16 -0.66
C PHE A 51 8.75 6.71 -0.37
N VAL A 52 9.45 6.49 0.75
CA VAL A 52 9.84 5.15 1.22
C VAL A 52 9.54 5.04 2.71
N ASP A 53 9.12 3.87 3.20
CA ASP A 53 8.92 3.69 4.63
C ASP A 53 10.25 3.79 5.38
N ARG A 54 10.24 4.42 6.55
CA ARG A 54 11.44 4.55 7.40
C ARG A 54 12.10 3.19 7.68
N SER A 55 11.32 2.15 7.95
CA SER A 55 11.87 0.83 8.27
C SER A 55 12.58 0.18 7.08
N THR A 56 12.12 0.47 5.86
CA THR A 56 12.77 0.06 4.61
C THR A 56 14.12 0.76 4.47
N LEU A 57 14.18 2.08 4.68
CA LEU A 57 15.44 2.84 4.63
C LEU A 57 16.46 2.36 5.65
N ASP A 58 16.04 2.11 6.90
CA ASP A 58 16.95 1.63 7.96
C ASP A 58 17.60 0.29 7.60
N LYS A 59 16.85 -0.62 6.96
CA LYS A 59 17.38 -1.91 6.46
C LYS A 59 18.38 -1.71 5.31
N LEU A 60 18.07 -0.83 4.37
CA LEU A 60 18.96 -0.51 3.25
C LEU A 60 20.27 0.10 3.74
N HIS A 61 20.21 1.10 4.62
CA HIS A 61 21.40 1.73 5.19
C HIS A 61 22.26 0.74 5.98
N THR A 62 21.63 -0.14 6.76
CA THR A 62 22.36 -1.21 7.47
C THR A 62 23.09 -2.12 6.48
N THR A 63 22.42 -2.48 5.39
CA THR A 63 22.97 -3.33 4.33
C THR A 63 24.13 -2.63 3.62
N ASP A 64 23.98 -1.36 3.26
CA ASP A 64 25.04 -0.58 2.62
C ASP A 64 26.28 -0.46 3.51
N CYS A 65 26.10 -0.17 4.80
CA CYS A 65 27.19 -0.15 5.78
C CYS A 65 27.94 -1.49 5.86
N VAL A 66 27.21 -2.62 5.82
CA VAL A 66 27.82 -3.97 5.77
C VAL A 66 28.66 -4.17 4.51
N TYR A 67 28.26 -3.58 3.38
CA TYR A 67 29.02 -3.59 2.13
C TYR A 67 30.04 -2.44 2.01
N GLY A 68 30.25 -1.64 3.07
CA GLY A 68 31.17 -0.50 3.06
C GLY A 68 30.73 0.66 2.17
N ARG A 69 29.45 0.72 1.79
CA ARG A 69 28.85 1.84 1.06
C ARG A 69 28.25 2.85 2.03
N PRO A 70 28.29 4.15 1.71
CA PRO A 70 27.56 5.16 2.48
C PRO A 70 26.05 4.98 2.28
N PRO A 71 25.21 5.42 3.24
CA PRO A 71 23.77 5.51 3.05
C PRO A 71 23.45 6.31 1.79
N SER A 72 22.69 5.73 0.87
CA SER A 72 22.33 6.34 -0.41
C SER A 72 20.82 6.30 -0.63
N ASP A 73 20.37 7.17 -1.52
CA ASP A 73 19.02 7.12 -2.07
C ASP A 73 18.91 5.88 -3.00
N PRO A 74 17.98 4.94 -2.73
CA PRO A 74 17.87 3.69 -3.48
C PRO A 74 17.45 3.86 -4.95
N PHE A 75 16.93 5.01 -5.37
CA PHE A 75 16.50 5.28 -6.74
C PHE A 75 17.57 5.98 -7.58
N THR A 76 18.47 6.72 -6.94
CA THR A 76 19.49 7.53 -7.62
C THR A 76 20.92 7.12 -7.31
N GLU A 77 21.12 6.25 -6.31
CA GLU A 77 22.41 5.86 -5.73
C GLU A 77 23.22 7.04 -5.15
N VAL A 78 22.62 8.23 -5.05
CA VAL A 78 23.28 9.42 -4.51
C VAL A 78 23.37 9.29 -2.99
N SER A 79 24.57 9.49 -2.44
CA SER A 79 24.80 9.46 -0.99
C SER A 79 23.95 10.52 -0.28
N GLN A 80 23.25 10.12 0.78
CA GLN A 80 22.39 11.01 1.56
C GLN A 80 23.17 12.03 2.38
N TYR A 81 24.45 11.77 2.65
CA TYR A 81 25.33 12.63 3.43
C TYR A 81 26.45 13.16 2.55
N SER A 82 26.34 14.43 2.14
CA SER A 82 27.43 15.23 1.61
C SER A 82 27.68 16.40 2.57
N TYR A 83 28.42 16.13 3.64
CA TYR A 83 29.08 17.17 4.43
C TYR A 83 30.55 16.79 4.58
N GLU A 84 31.41 17.77 4.32
CA GLU A 84 32.86 17.68 4.14
C GLU A 84 33.53 16.88 5.27
N GLN A 85 34.40 15.93 4.90
CA GLN A 85 35.47 15.51 5.79
C GLN A 85 36.39 16.70 6.01
N THR A 86 36.12 17.49 7.05
CA THR A 86 37.16 18.25 7.74
C THR A 86 37.58 17.39 8.92
N GLU A 87 38.75 16.75 8.80
CA GLU A 87 39.92 16.85 9.69
C GLU A 87 41.12 16.15 9.04
#